data_AF-A0ABD3FCT1-F1
#
_entry.id   AF-A0ABD3FCT1-F1
#
_cell.length_a   1.000
_cell.length_b   1.000
_cell.length_c   1.000
_cell.angle_alpha   90.00
_cell.angle_beta   90.00
_cell.angle_gamma   90.00
#
_symmetry.space_group_name_H-M   'P 1'
#
loop_
_entity.id
_entity.type
_entity.pdbx_description
1 polymer ?
#
loop_
_entity_poly.entity_id
_entity_poly.type
_entity_poly.pdbx_seq_one_letter_code
_entity_poly.pdbx_strand_id
1 'polypeptide(L)'
;MNLPGLYQVTVMVNYISTSTSIPIELIKNSERLMSVYCSSSEGYYSSSTLTCITQVEKNDALGIKCPVSLVGTSYMTLIRLGNKGGIC
;
A
#
# COMPACT_ATOMS: atom_id res chain seq x y z
N MET A 1 12.56 -7.31 -2.99
CA MET A 1 12.63 -6.85 -4.41
C MET A 1 14.04 -7.11 -4.94
N ASN A 2 14.19 -7.55 -6.19
CA ASN A 2 15.52 -7.89 -6.74
C ASN A 2 16.20 -6.75 -7.51
N LEU A 3 15.44 -5.71 -7.91
CA LEU A 3 15.94 -4.57 -8.66
C LEU A 3 15.76 -3.28 -7.84
N PRO A 4 16.85 -2.65 -7.38
CA PRO A 4 16.78 -1.36 -6.70
C PRO A 4 16.32 -0.24 -7.64
N GLY A 5 15.67 0.78 -7.09
CA GLY A 5 15.25 1.96 -7.85
C GLY A 5 14.18 2.79 -7.15
N LEU A 6 13.76 3.85 -7.84
CA LEU A 6 12.60 4.65 -7.48
C LEU A 6 11.35 3.99 -8.06
N TYR A 7 10.36 3.70 -7.21
CA TYR A 7 9.12 3.06 -7.62
C TYR A 7 7.92 3.90 -7.24
N GLN A 8 6.96 4.03 -8.15
CA GLN A 8 5.59 4.33 -7.79
C GLN A 8 4.90 3.02 -7.40
N VAL A 9 4.45 2.95 -6.16
CA VAL A 9 3.69 1.84 -5.61
C VAL A 9 2.24 2.27 -5.51
N THR A 10 1.34 1.53 -6.15
CA THR A 10 -0.11 1.73 -6.05
C THR A 10 -0.76 0.45 -5.58
N VAL A 11 -1.56 0.54 -4.53
CA VAL A 11 -2.22 -0.61 -3.91
C VAL A 11 -3.70 -0.32 -3.80
N MET A 12 -4.52 -1.22 -4.31
CA MET A 12 -5.96 -1.22 -4.14
C MET A 12 -6.33 -2.34 -3.18
N VAL A 13 -6.90 -1.98 -2.03
CA VAL A 13 -7.33 -2.91 -0.99
C VAL A 13 -8.85 -2.94 -0.94
N ASN A 14 -9.42 -4.12 -1.10
CA ASN A 14 -10.85 -4.38 -0.93
C ASN A 14 -11.07 -5.00 0.45
N TYR A 15 -11.96 -4.40 1.24
CA TYR A 15 -12.18 -4.78 2.63
C TYR A 15 -13.63 -4.57 3.08
N ILE A 16 -13.97 -5.18 4.21
CA ILE A 16 -15.15 -4.88 5.01
C ILE A 16 -14.69 -4.41 6.37
N SER A 17 -15.25 -3.29 6.84
CA SER A 17 -15.00 -2.75 8.18
C SER A 17 -16.31 -2.27 8.82
N THR A 18 -16.38 -2.43 10.14
CA THR A 18 -17.42 -1.83 11.00
C THR A 18 -16.93 -0.56 11.70
N SER A 19 -15.73 -0.08 11.36
CA SER A 19 -15.15 1.14 11.90
C SER A 19 -14.37 1.92 10.84
N THR A 20 -14.56 3.23 10.82
CA THR A 20 -13.77 4.14 9.96
C THR A 20 -12.44 4.53 10.59
N SER A 21 -12.18 4.23 11.87
CA SER A 21 -10.97 4.65 12.57
C SER A 21 -9.80 3.66 12.43
N ILE A 22 -9.95 2.60 11.63
CA ILE A 22 -8.92 1.58 11.47
C ILE A 22 -8.03 1.93 10.27
N PRO A 23 -6.71 2.10 10.47
CA PRO A 23 -5.79 2.41 9.38
C PRO A 23 -5.43 1.15 8.60
N ILE A 24 -5.45 1.28 7.27
CA ILE A 24 -4.80 0.36 6.33
C ILE A 24 -3.47 1.01 5.95
N GLU A 25 -2.37 0.28 6.10
CA GLU A 25 -1.02 0.83 5.97
C GLU A 25 -0.23 0.14 4.86
N LEU A 26 0.42 0.93 4.02
CA LEU A 26 1.48 0.49 3.12
C LEU A 26 2.81 0.53 3.89
N ILE A 27 3.47 -0.62 3.98
CA ILE A 27 4.71 -0.78 4.72
C ILE A 27 5.86 -1.19 3.80
N LYS A 28 7.06 -0.75 4.17
CA LYS A 28 8.33 -1.23 3.64
C LYS A 28 9.13 -1.83 4.78
N ASN A 29 9.40 -3.14 4.67
CA ASN A 29 9.95 -3.99 5.72
C ASN A 29 9.06 -3.96 6.98
N SER A 30 9.28 -3.00 7.88
CA SER A 30 8.46 -2.78 9.08
C SER A 30 8.08 -1.31 9.28
N GLU A 31 8.58 -0.42 8.43
CA GLU A 31 8.31 1.01 8.46
C GLU A 31 7.06 1.34 7.65
N ARG A 32 6.22 2.23 8.17
CA ARG A 32 5.05 2.72 7.47
C ARG A 32 5.43 3.78 6.45
N LEU A 33 5.09 3.55 5.18
CA LEU A 33 5.23 4.55 4.12
C LEU A 33 4.02 5.50 4.09
N MET A 34 2.82 4.94 4.19
CA MET A 34 1.56 5.69 4.13
C MET A 34 0.43 4.90 4.78
N SER A 35 -0.62 5.60 5.21
CA SER A 35 -1.86 5.00 5.70
C SER A 35 -3.08 5.70 5.14
N VAL A 36 -4.15 4.96 4.95
CA VAL A 36 -5.50 5.46 4.72
C VAL A 36 -6.43 4.86 5.76
N TYR A 37 -7.47 5.58 6.16
CA TYR A 37 -8.46 5.08 7.10
C TYR A 37 -9.60 4.39 6.34
N CYS A 38 -10.21 3.39 6.98
CA CYS A 38 -11.38 2.73 6.44
C CYS A 38 -12.49 3.76 6.14
N SER A 39 -13.11 3.69 4.97
CA SER A 39 -14.10 4.66 4.51
C SER A 39 -15.54 4.34 4.95
N SER A 40 -15.79 3.12 5.43
CA SER A 40 -17.11 2.67 5.89
C SER A 40 -17.05 2.07 7.30
N SER A 41 -18.08 2.35 8.10
CA SER A 41 -18.33 1.76 9.43
C SER A 41 -19.54 0.83 9.48
N GLU A 42 -20.26 0.64 8.37
CA GLU A 42 -21.52 -0.12 8.37
C GLU A 42 -21.36 -1.57 7.89
N GLY A 43 -20.12 -2.05 7.72
CA GLY A 43 -19.87 -3.40 7.23
C GLY A 43 -20.06 -3.56 5.71
N TYR A 44 -20.11 -2.46 4.96
CA TYR A 44 -20.16 -2.53 3.50
C TYR A 44 -18.81 -2.89 2.88
N TYR A 45 -18.89 -3.59 1.76
CA TYR A 45 -17.76 -3.77 0.85
C TYR A 45 -17.22 -2.41 0.43
N SER A 46 -15.96 -2.16 0.74
CA SER A 46 -15.28 -0.90 0.52
C SER A 46 -13.94 -1.13 -0.17
N SER A 47 -13.49 -0.13 -0.90
CA SER A 47 -12.20 -0.13 -1.57
C SER A 47 -11.42 1.11 -1.16
N SER A 48 -10.12 0.96 -0.92
CA SER A 48 -9.23 2.11 -0.71
C SER A 48 -7.95 1.93 -1.49
N THR A 49 -7.47 3.04 -2.04
CA THR A 49 -6.25 3.09 -2.83
C THR A 49 -5.16 3.81 -2.04
N LEU A 50 -3.99 3.20 -1.93
CA LEU A 50 -2.78 3.79 -1.39
C LEU A 50 -1.78 3.97 -2.53
N THR A 51 -1.25 5.17 -2.69
CA THR A 51 -0.21 5.44 -3.70
C THR A 51 0.93 6.23 -3.09
N CYS A 52 2.16 5.76 -3.28
CA CYS A 52 3.36 6.51 -2.89
C CYS A 52 4.50 6.29 -3.89
N ILE A 53 5.39 7.27 -3.98
CA ILE A 53 6.69 7.09 -4.62
C ILE A 53 7.70 6.82 -3.51
N THR A 54 8.43 5.71 -3.61
CA THR A 54 9.44 5.34 -2.62
C THR A 54 10.67 4.75 -3.27
N GLN A 55 11.81 4.95 -2.61
CA GLN A 55 13.05 4.29 -2.94
C GLN A 55 13.00 2.86 -2.40
N VAL A 56 13.29 1.89 -3.27
CA VAL A 56 13.35 0.47 -2.92
C VAL A 56 14.75 -0.07 -3.16
N GLU A 57 15.28 -0.75 -2.15
CA GLU A 57 16.59 -1.39 -2.21
C GLU A 57 16.46 -2.90 -2.46
N LYS A 58 17.60 -3.53 -2.76
CA LYS A 58 17.64 -4.99 -2.90
C LYS A 58 17.21 -5.61 -1.58
N ASN A 59 16.35 -6.62 -1.65
CA ASN A 59 15.76 -7.34 -0.52
C ASN A 59 14.73 -6.57 0.31
N ASP A 60 14.42 -5.31 -0.01
CA ASP A 60 13.26 -4.65 0.61
C ASP A 60 11.98 -5.42 0.29
N ALA A 61 11.13 -5.58 1.31
CA ALA A 61 9.80 -6.16 1.22
C ALA A 61 8.75 -5.05 1.31
N LEU A 62 7.80 -5.03 0.38
CA LEU A 62 6.62 -4.19 0.46
C LEU A 62 5.44 -5.04 0.90
N GLY A 63 4.57 -4.47 1.72
CA GLY A 63 3.42 -5.18 2.25
C GLY A 63 2.29 -4.24 2.64
N ILE A 64 1.13 -4.83 2.93
CA ILE A 64 -0.03 -4.13 3.47
C ILE A 64 -0.33 -4.65 4.86
N LYS A 65 -0.48 -3.74 5.83
CA LYS A 65 -1.16 -4.04 7.09
C LYS A 65 -2.62 -3.64 6.95
N CYS A 66 -3.50 -4.63 6.98
CA CYS A 66 -4.94 -4.43 6.92
C CYS A 66 -5.55 -5.13 8.15
N PRO A 67 -5.92 -4.38 9.22
CA PRO A 67 -6.47 -4.96 10.45
C PRO A 67 -7.94 -5.38 10.34
N VAL A 68 -8.51 -5.31 9.14
CA VAL A 68 -9.92 -5.59 8.83
C VAL A 68 -10.03 -6.74 7.85
N SER A 69 -11.24 -7.25 7.65
CA SER A 69 -11.44 -8.40 6.75
C SER A 69 -11.19 -8.01 5.30
N LEU A 70 -10.23 -8.66 4.66
CA LEU A 70 -10.03 -8.58 3.22
C LEU A 70 -11.15 -9.33 2.50
N VAL A 71 -11.68 -8.73 1.43
CA VAL A 71 -12.73 -9.32 0.61
C VAL A 71 -12.42 -9.11 -0.87
N GLY A 72 -12.82 -10.06 -1.71
CA GLY A 72 -12.49 -10.01 -3.14
C GLY A 72 -10.98 -9.97 -3.40
N THR A 73 -10.60 -9.52 -4.60
CA THR A 73 -9.20 -9.47 -5.02
C THR A 73 -8.62 -8.08 -4.79
N SER A 74 -7.52 -7.99 -4.06
CA SER A 74 -6.72 -6.76 -3.91
C SER A 74 -5.51 -6.81 -4.83
N TYR A 75 -5.01 -5.65 -5.25
CA TYR A 75 -3.91 -5.56 -6.21
C TYR A 75 -2.81 -4.62 -5.71
N MET A 76 -1.55 -5.00 -5.95
CA MET A 76 -0.40 -4.15 -5.75
C MET A 76 0.36 -4.04 -7.07
N THR A 77 0.53 -2.81 -7.54
CA THR A 77 1.24 -2.47 -8.77
C THR A 77 2.48 -1.68 -8.43
N LEU A 78 3.61 -2.04 -9.04
CA LEU A 78 4.88 -1.35 -8.87
C LEU A 78 5.38 -0.89 -10.25
N ILE A 79 5.51 0.41 -10.42
CA ILE A 79 6.02 1.03 -11.64
C ILE A 79 7.40 1.61 -11.32
N ARG A 80 8.44 1.11 -12.00
CA ARG A 80 9.80 1.64 -11.85
C ARG A 80 9.93 2.97 -12.58
N LEU A 81 10.24 4.03 -11.84
CA LEU A 81 10.40 5.38 -12.39
C LEU A 81 11.85 5.69 -12.79
N GLY A 82 12.83 5.06 -12.14
CA GLY A 82 14.24 5.32 -12.43
C GLY A 82 15.20 4.71 -11.41
N ASN A 83 16.47 5.06 -11.54
CA ASN A 83 17.51 4.70 -10.59
C ASN A 83 17.57 5.71 -9.42
N LYS A 84 18.18 5.30 -8.31
CA LYS A 84 18.42 6.11 -7.11
C LYS A 84 19.15 7.41 -7.52
N GLY A 85 18.52 8.57 -7.29
CA GLY A 85 19.11 9.89 -7.59
C GLY A 85 18.78 10.49 -8.96
N GLY A 86 17.81 9.96 -9.71
CA GLY A 86 17.38 10.55 -10.98
C GLY A 86 15.94 11.05 -10.96
N ILE A 87 15.73 12.29 -10.54
CA ILE A 87 14.64 13.13 -11.04
C ILE A 87 15.26 14.50 -11.35
N CYS A 88 14.92 15.04 -12.52
CA CYS A 88 15.30 16.36 -13.02
C CYS A 88 15.04 17.50 -12.03
#